data_AF-A0A833VRY2-F1
#
_entry.id   AF-A0A833VRY2-F1
#
_cell.length_a   1.000
_cell.length_b   1.000
_cell.length_c   1.000
_cell.angle_alpha   90.00
_cell.angle_beta   90.00
_cell.angle_gamma   90.00
#
_symmetry.space_group_name_H-M   'P 1'
#
loop_
_entity.id
_entity.type
_entity.pdbx_description
1 polymer ?
#
loop_
_entity_poly.entity_id
_entity_poly.type
_entity_poly.pdbx_seq_one_letter_code
_entity_poly.pdbx_strand_id
1 'polypeptide(L)'
;MCTSSVDPLVVGRVIGDVVDLFVPTIDMSSITYGTKQINKGCDIKPSMAADAPTVNIAGKTSDLYTLVMTDPDAPSPSDPTMKEWLHWLVVNMPGGTDPSQGK
;
A
#
# COMPACT_ATOMS: atom_id res chain seq x y z
N MET A 1 1.96 -19.46 -14.88
CA MET A 1 2.69 -19.16 -13.63
C MET A 1 2.87 -17.65 -13.59
N CYS A 2 2.02 -16.94 -12.85
CA CYS A 2 2.02 -15.47 -12.83
C CYS A 2 2.99 -14.97 -11.76
N THR A 3 4.28 -14.89 -12.09
CA THR A 3 5.32 -14.32 -11.21
C THR A 3 5.41 -12.80 -11.32
N SER A 4 4.70 -12.19 -12.28
CA SER A 4 4.93 -10.79 -12.71
C SER A 4 4.51 -9.71 -11.71
N SER A 5 3.79 -10.04 -10.63
CA SER A 5 3.21 -9.02 -9.73
C SER A 5 4.10 -8.69 -8.52
N VAL A 6 5.05 -9.55 -8.14
CA VAL A 6 5.88 -9.36 -6.94
C VAL A 6 7.30 -8.88 -7.25
N ASP A 7 7.80 -9.07 -8.49
CA ASP A 7 9.17 -8.70 -8.87
C ASP A 7 9.53 -7.24 -8.49
N PRO A 8 8.68 -6.22 -8.71
CA PRO A 8 9.00 -4.86 -8.28
C PRO A 8 9.14 -4.71 -6.76
N LEU A 9 8.41 -5.52 -5.98
CA LEU A 9 8.48 -5.50 -4.51
C LEU A 9 9.75 -6.18 -3.99
N VAL A 10 10.27 -7.18 -4.72
CA VAL A 10 11.56 -7.80 -4.41
C VAL A 10 12.70 -6.86 -4.79
N VAL A 11 12.67 -6.27 -5.99
CA VAL A 11 13.71 -5.32 -6.45
C VAL A 11 13.77 -4.10 -5.54
N GLY A 12 12.62 -3.59 -5.10
CA GLY A 12 12.54 -2.48 -4.15
C GLY A 12 12.76 -2.87 -2.69
N ARG A 13 13.14 -4.13 -2.39
CA ARG A 13 13.35 -4.70 -1.05
C ARG A 13 12.16 -4.64 -0.08
N VAL A 14 10.98 -4.23 -0.55
CA VAL A 14 9.73 -4.26 0.22
C VAL A 14 9.46 -5.68 0.73
N ILE A 15 9.62 -6.68 -0.13
CA ILE A 15 9.67 -8.08 0.30
C ILE A 15 11.05 -8.33 0.91
N GLY A 16 11.08 -8.75 2.17
CA GLY A 16 12.28 -8.93 2.97
C GLY A 16 12.42 -7.86 4.04
N ASP A 17 12.31 -6.57 3.67
CA ASP A 17 12.48 -5.47 4.64
C ASP A 17 11.18 -5.07 5.35
N VAL A 18 10.01 -5.35 4.77
CA VAL A 18 8.68 -4.95 5.31
C VAL A 18 7.73 -6.13 5.41
N VAL A 19 7.66 -6.97 4.37
CA VAL A 19 6.76 -8.13 4.34
C VAL A 19 7.49 -9.39 3.88
N ASP A 20 7.01 -10.54 4.34
CA ASP A 20 7.47 -11.84 3.85
C ASP A 20 7.03 -12.07 2.39
N LEU A 21 7.68 -13.02 1.72
CA LEU A 21 7.27 -13.44 0.37
C LEU A 21 5.83 -13.99 0.40
N PHE A 22 4.98 -13.45 -0.46
CA PHE A 22 3.58 -13.83 -0.57
C PHE A 22 3.14 -13.99 -2.02
N VAL A 23 2.01 -14.67 -2.24
CA VAL A 23 1.34 -14.74 -3.54
C VAL A 23 0.17 -13.75 -3.51
N PRO A 24 0.17 -12.68 -4.32
CA PRO A 24 -0.93 -11.74 -4.37
C PRO A 24 -2.21 -12.43 -4.86
N THR A 25 -3.26 -12.42 -4.03
CA THR A 25 -4.57 -13.02 -4.35
C THR A 25 -5.64 -11.98 -4.65
N ILE A 26 -5.45 -10.76 -4.16
CA ILE A 26 -6.37 -9.63 -4.31
C ILE A 26 -5.62 -8.47 -4.96
N ASP A 27 -6.27 -7.85 -5.93
CA ASP A 27 -5.73 -6.69 -6.62
C ASP A 27 -6.22 -5.39 -5.96
N MET A 28 -5.29 -4.45 -5.76
CA MET A 28 -5.63 -3.07 -5.42
C MET A 28 -5.82 -2.33 -6.74
N SER A 29 -7.07 -2.28 -7.20
CA SER A 29 -7.41 -1.89 -8.58
C SER A 29 -7.00 -0.46 -8.92
N SER A 30 -7.05 0.46 -7.96
CA SER A 30 -6.51 1.80 -8.14
C SER A 30 -6.10 2.45 -6.81
N ILE A 31 -5.00 3.20 -6.85
CA ILE A 31 -4.56 4.10 -5.80
C ILE A 31 -4.32 5.46 -6.46
N THR A 32 -5.00 6.50 -6.00
CA THR A 32 -4.89 7.85 -6.60
C THR A 32 -4.75 8.92 -5.53
N TYR A 33 -3.82 9.86 -5.77
CA TYR A 33 -3.78 11.13 -5.05
C TYR A 33 -4.32 12.23 -5.98
N GLY A 34 -5.52 12.73 -5.69
CA GLY A 34 -6.26 13.62 -6.59
C GLY A 34 -6.48 12.95 -7.95
N THR A 35 -5.92 13.52 -9.01
CA THR A 35 -6.01 12.96 -10.38
C THR A 35 -4.82 12.07 -10.76
N LYS A 36 -3.80 11.94 -9.90
CA LYS A 36 -2.61 11.15 -10.20
C LYS A 36 -2.77 9.71 -9.72
N GLN A 37 -2.79 8.77 -10.66
CA GLN A 37 -2.72 7.35 -10.37
C GLN A 37 -1.30 6.94 -9.96
N ILE A 38 -1.20 6.14 -8.90
CA ILE A 38 0.04 5.64 -8.35
C ILE A 38 0.23 4.17 -8.74
N ASN A 39 1.42 3.88 -9.25
CA ASN A 39 1.90 2.53 -9.51
C ASN A 39 3.14 2.26 -8.65
N LYS A 40 3.52 0.99 -8.52
CA LYS A 40 4.72 0.55 -7.79
C LYS A 40 5.96 1.32 -8.28
N GLY A 41 6.70 1.94 -7.37
CA GLY A 41 7.91 2.71 -7.68
C GLY A 41 7.70 4.09 -8.30
N CYS A 42 6.46 4.61 -8.32
CA CYS A 42 6.19 5.95 -8.83
C CYS A 42 6.51 7.04 -7.78
N ASP A 43 7.35 8.00 -8.16
CA ASP A 43 7.62 9.15 -7.30
C ASP A 43 6.42 10.09 -7.17
N ILE A 44 6.12 10.50 -5.95
CA ILE A 44 5.10 11.50 -5.62
C ILE A 44 5.72 12.59 -4.74
N LYS A 45 5.32 13.84 -5.01
CA LYS A 45 5.74 14.97 -4.16
C LYS A 45 4.99 14.89 -2.82
N PRO A 46 5.66 15.14 -1.67
CA PRO A 46 4.99 15.14 -0.37
C PRO A 46 3.75 16.05 -0.31
N SER A 47 3.77 17.20 -1.00
CA SER A 47 2.63 18.11 -1.07
C SER A 47 1.38 17.52 -1.75
N MET A 48 1.57 16.53 -2.63
CA MET A 48 0.45 15.81 -3.26
C MET A 48 -0.06 14.65 -2.41
N ALA A 49 0.76 14.18 -1.45
CA ALA A 49 0.45 13.08 -0.55
C ALA A 49 0.09 13.57 0.86
N ALA A 50 -0.29 14.83 1.00
CA ALA A 50 -0.68 15.43 2.28
C ALA A 50 -2.01 14.88 2.81
N ASP A 51 -2.95 14.60 1.90
CA ASP A 51 -4.23 13.96 2.20
C ASP A 51 -4.18 12.46 1.86
N ALA A 52 -5.05 11.67 2.48
CA ALA A 52 -5.14 10.23 2.21
C ALA A 52 -5.52 9.96 0.74
N PRO A 53 -4.94 8.92 0.10
CA PRO A 53 -5.29 8.56 -1.27
C PRO A 53 -6.67 7.92 -1.34
N THR A 54 -7.30 8.01 -2.51
CA THR A 54 -8.42 7.12 -2.85
C THR A 54 -7.85 5.76 -3.21
N VAL A 55 -8.36 4.71 -2.56
CA VAL A 55 -7.94 3.33 -2.78
C VAL A 55 -9.16 2.50 -3.09
N ASN A 56 -9.11 1.73 -4.18
CA ASN A 56 -10.14 0.74 -4.48
C ASN A 56 -9.51 -0.65 -4.41
N ILE A 57 -10.13 -1.55 -3.66
CA ILE A 57 -9.71 -2.94 -3.57
C ILE A 57 -10.70 -3.86 -4.24
N ALA A 58 -10.20 -4.89 -4.92
CA ALA A 58 -11.03 -6.02 -5.32
C ALA A 58 -11.37 -6.89 -4.08
N GLY A 59 -12.28 -7.84 -4.23
CA GLY A 59 -12.61 -8.81 -3.20
C GLY A 59 -14.11 -9.03 -3.05
N LYS A 60 -14.48 -9.98 -2.18
CA LYS A 60 -15.88 -10.25 -1.85
C LYS A 60 -16.30 -9.41 -0.65
N THR A 61 -17.53 -8.91 -0.67
CA THR A 61 -18.12 -8.12 0.42
C THR A 61 -18.28 -8.91 1.73
N SER A 62 -18.20 -10.24 1.68
CA SER A 62 -18.17 -11.12 2.86
C SER A 62 -16.85 -11.07 3.64
N ASP A 63 -15.78 -10.62 2.99
CA ASP A 63 -14.43 -10.65 3.55
C ASP A 63 -14.08 -9.26 4.06
N LEU A 64 -13.33 -9.21 5.16
CA LEU A 64 -12.84 -7.97 5.76
C LEU A 64 -11.33 -7.84 5.53
N TYR A 65 -10.93 -6.66 5.09
CA TYR A 65 -9.56 -6.30 4.76
C TYR A 65 -9.04 -5.22 5.71
N THR A 66 -7.72 -5.20 5.86
CA THR A 66 -6.98 -4.17 6.58
C THR A 66 -6.00 -3.53 5.61
N LEU A 67 -6.03 -2.19 5.54
CA LEU A 67 -5.08 -1.40 4.77
C LEU A 67 -4.07 -0.78 5.72
N VAL A 68 -2.79 -0.97 5.42
CA VAL A 68 -1.68 -0.38 6.18
C VAL A 68 -0.81 0.40 5.20
N MET A 69 -0.55 1.68 5.51
CA MET A 69 0.43 2.52 4.84
C MET A 69 1.53 2.87 5.83
N THR A 70 2.76 2.44 5.53
CA THR A 70 3.93 2.66 6.38
C THR A 70 5.12 3.15 5.57
N ASP A 71 5.99 3.91 6.22
CA ASP A 71 7.31 4.31 5.72
C ASP A 71 8.40 3.52 6.45
N PRO A 72 9.04 2.56 5.77
CA PRO A 72 10.14 1.78 6.34
C PRO A 72 11.47 2.53 6.37
N ASP A 73 11.54 3.72 5.79
CA ASP A 73 12.77 4.46 5.59
C ASP A 73 12.81 5.74 6.44
N ALA A 74 11.92 5.87 7.43
CA ALA A 74 11.84 7.08 8.26
C ALA A 74 13.02 7.20 9.26
N PRO A 75 13.64 8.40 9.44
CA PRO A 75 13.43 9.63 8.67
C PRO A 75 14.16 9.69 7.32
N SER A 76 15.16 8.82 7.12
CA SER A 76 15.92 8.71 5.87
C SER A 76 16.25 7.25 5.57
N PRO A 77 16.22 6.80 4.30
CA PRO A 77 16.63 5.44 3.91
C PRO A 77 18.05 5.08 4.36
N SER A 78 18.92 6.07 4.56
CA SER A 78 20.30 5.89 5.03
C SER A 78 20.43 5.68 6.54
N ASP A 79 19.46 6.16 7.32
CA ASP A 79 19.45 6.09 8.79
C ASP A 79 18.01 5.91 9.30
N PRO A 80 17.40 4.74 9.05
CA PRO A 80 15.97 4.50 9.28
C PRO A 80 15.65 4.21 10.75
N THR A 81 16.02 5.13 11.65
CA THR A 81 15.88 4.97 13.11
C THR A 81 14.42 4.95 13.59
N MET A 82 13.48 5.42 12.77
CA MET A 82 12.05 5.45 13.07
C MET A 82 11.25 4.43 12.23
N LYS A 83 11.94 3.52 11.53
CA LYS A 83 11.30 2.38 10.88
C LYS A 83 10.58 1.52 11.93
N GLU A 84 9.30 1.20 11.79
CA GLU A 84 8.33 1.52 10.74
C GLU A 84 7.44 2.71 11.15
N TRP A 85 7.35 3.75 10.31
CA TRP A 85 6.45 4.88 10.59
C TRP A 85 5.06 4.61 10.01
N LEU A 86 4.04 4.56 10.86
CA LEU A 86 2.67 4.30 10.41
C LEU A 86 1.99 5.59 9.94
N HIS A 87 1.71 5.70 8.63
CA HIS A 87 1.00 6.84 8.04
C HIS A 87 -0.51 6.68 8.09
N TRP A 88 -1.00 5.47 7.82
CA TRP A 88 -2.43 5.21 7.74
C TRP A 88 -2.74 3.75 8.08
N LEU A 89 -3.77 3.54 8.88
CA LEU A 89 -4.31 2.24 9.21
C LEU A 89 -5.83 2.30 9.07
N VAL A 90 -6.39 1.39 8.30
CA VAL A 90 -7.84 1.20 8.19
C VAL A 90 -8.14 -0.28 8.35
N VAL A 91 -9.03 -0.60 9.27
CA VAL A 91 -9.42 -1.99 9.57
C VAL A 91 -10.87 -2.25 9.21
N ASN A 92 -11.24 -3.52 9.07
CA ASN A 92 -12.62 -3.95 8.80
C ASN A 92 -13.24 -3.34 7.53
N MET A 93 -12.42 -3.08 6.50
CA MET A 93 -12.91 -2.63 5.19
C MET A 93 -13.50 -3.82 4.43
N PRO A 94 -14.79 -3.79 4.02
CA PRO A 94 -15.35 -4.86 3.20
C PRO A 94 -14.65 -4.99 1.85
N GLY A 95 -14.56 -6.22 1.31
CA GLY A 95 -14.03 -6.41 -0.04
C GLY A 95 -14.88 -5.74 -1.11
N GLY A 96 -14.21 -5.21 -2.16
CA GLY A 96 -14.90 -4.50 -3.24
C GLY A 96 -15.29 -3.05 -2.89
N THR A 97 -14.82 -2.52 -1.76
CA THR A 97 -15.04 -1.12 -1.34
C THR A 97 -13.74 -0.35 -1.21
N ASP A 98 -13.83 0.88 -0.69
CA ASP A 98 -12.72 1.77 -0.40
C ASP A 98 -12.54 1.97 1.12
N PRO A 99 -11.41 2.55 1.57
CA PRO A 99 -11.10 2.74 2.99
C PRO A 99 -12.11 3.58 3.79
N SER A 100 -12.96 4.37 3.15
CA SER A 100 -14.04 5.10 3.84
C SER A 100 -15.08 4.18 4.50
N GLN A 101 -15.13 2.92 4.07
CA GLN A 101 -16.04 1.90 4.63
C GLN A 101 -15.40 1.09 5.77
N GLY A 102 -14.13 1.36 6.10
CA GLY A 102 -13.43 0.78 7.24
C GLY A 102 -13.50 1.65 8.50
N LYS A 103 -12.76 1.24 9.54
CA LYS A 103 -12.59 1.96 10.82
C LYS A 103 -11.15 2.37 11.04
#